data_AF-A0A7S1QKI4-F1
#
_entry.id   AF-A0A7S1QKI4-F1
#
_cell.length_a   1.000
_cell.length_b   1.000
_cell.length_c   1.000
_cell.angle_alpha   90.00
_cell.angle_beta   90.00
_cell.angle_gamma   90.00
#
_symmetry.space_group_name_H-M   'P 1'
#
loop_
_entity.id
_entity.type
_entity.pdbx_description
1 polymer ?
#
loop_
_entity_poly.entity_id
_entity_poly.type
_entity_poly.pdbx_seq_one_letter_code
_entity_poly.pdbx_strand_id
1 'polypeptide(L)'
;WAAQLRREVRGRDCAVFFDEIDQHVTDEGFASSLRQFLDGVCQPSDSRVLLVGTTNRLERLPTDVLHRAEVVRFERPEREHLAEMWSGYAQHLRDEELQKLASASVSCGATGRDVRHCASLCERRTAIGYLNAQHGLGYCHGAALVNCPGPALEQYIRCVQGRAE
;
A
#
# COMPACT_ATOMS: atom_id res chain seq x y z
N TRP A 1 21.32 -17.56 4.20
CA TRP A 1 20.25 -17.23 3.23
C TRP A 1 20.81 -16.93 1.83
N ALA A 2 21.80 -16.04 1.67
CA ALA A 2 22.25 -15.61 0.35
C ALA A 2 22.81 -16.75 -0.52
N ALA A 3 23.57 -17.69 0.05
CA ALA A 3 24.04 -18.87 -0.69
C ALA A 3 22.89 -19.74 -1.23
N GLN A 4 21.81 -19.90 -0.45
CA GLN A 4 20.61 -20.62 -0.88
C GLN A 4 19.91 -19.85 -2.00
N LEU A 5 19.71 -18.53 -1.83
CA LEU A 5 19.08 -17.69 -2.83
C LEU A 5 19.85 -17.72 -4.16
N ARG A 6 21.18 -17.65 -4.13
CA ARG A 6 22.03 -17.78 -5.33
C ARG A 6 21.82 -19.10 -6.06
N ARG A 7 21.60 -20.20 -5.33
CA ARG A 7 21.32 -21.51 -5.93
C ARG A 7 19.94 -21.54 -6.58
N GLU A 8 18.93 -20.93 -5.96
CA GLU A 8 17.55 -20.90 -6.47
C GLU A 8 17.42 -20.07 -7.77
N VAL A 9 18.18 -18.98 -7.88
CA VAL A 9 18.10 -18.05 -9.03
C VAL A 9 19.06 -18.40 -10.17
N ARG A 10 20.00 -19.34 -9.96
CA ARG A 10 21.03 -19.68 -10.93
C ARG A 10 20.41 -20.21 -12.23
N GLY A 11 20.73 -19.56 -13.35
CA GLY A 11 20.28 -19.98 -14.69
C GLY A 11 18.80 -19.70 -14.94
N ARG A 12 18.17 -18.79 -14.18
CA ARG A 12 16.76 -18.43 -14.33
C ARG A 12 16.60 -16.93 -14.50
N ASP A 13 15.72 -16.55 -15.41
CA ASP A 13 15.22 -15.18 -15.47
C ASP A 13 14.20 -14.97 -14.35
N CYS A 14 14.49 -14.12 -13.38
CA CYS A 14 13.59 -13.91 -12.23
C CYS A 14 13.75 -12.53 -11.59
N ALA A 15 12.69 -12.08 -10.92
CA ALA A 15 12.74 -10.96 -9.98
C ALA A 15 12.82 -11.48 -8.54
N VAL A 16 13.72 -10.92 -7.74
CA VAL A 16 13.85 -11.17 -6.31
C VAL A 16 13.36 -9.95 -5.57
N PHE A 17 12.33 -10.13 -4.74
CA PHE A 17 11.70 -9.04 -4.00
C PHE A 17 12.09 -9.09 -2.51
N PHE A 18 12.61 -7.98 -1.99
CA PHE A 18 12.88 -7.76 -0.57
C PHE A 18 12.01 -6.64 -0.04
N ASP A 19 11.01 -6.99 0.75
CA ASP A 19 10.22 -5.98 1.46
C ASP A 19 10.97 -5.48 2.70
N GLU A 20 10.86 -4.18 2.99
CA GLU A 20 11.45 -3.54 4.18
C GLU A 20 12.95 -3.88 4.36
N ILE A 21 13.72 -3.79 3.26
CA ILE A 21 15.11 -4.26 3.20
C ILE A 21 16.01 -3.58 4.25
N ASP A 22 15.66 -2.36 4.69
CA ASP A 22 16.38 -1.63 5.74
C ASP A 22 16.35 -2.29 7.12
N GLN A 23 15.42 -3.22 7.38
CA GLN A 23 15.37 -3.95 8.65
C GLN A 23 16.58 -4.87 8.87
N HIS A 24 17.17 -5.37 7.78
CA HIS A 24 18.27 -6.32 7.84
C HIS A 24 19.64 -5.67 7.60
N VAL A 25 19.70 -4.39 7.27
CA VAL A 25 20.94 -3.71 6.87
C VAL A 25 21.90 -3.48 8.03
N THR A 26 21.40 -3.37 9.26
CA THR A 26 22.25 -3.25 10.46
C THR A 26 23.03 -4.54 10.77
N ASP A 27 22.65 -5.65 10.13
CA ASP A 27 23.43 -6.90 10.16
C ASP A 27 24.52 -6.83 9.07
N GLU A 28 25.78 -6.69 9.51
CA GLU A 28 26.94 -6.64 8.61
C GLU A 28 27.04 -7.89 7.70
N GLY A 29 26.61 -9.05 8.21
CA GLY A 29 26.59 -10.30 7.45
C GLY A 29 25.55 -10.28 6.33
N PHE A 30 24.38 -9.68 6.59
CA PHE A 30 23.35 -9.46 5.57
C PHE A 30 23.84 -8.45 4.52
N ALA A 31 24.39 -7.31 4.94
CA ALA A 31 24.88 -6.27 4.02
C ALA A 31 26.00 -6.80 3.10
N SER A 32 26.96 -7.54 3.65
CA SER A 32 28.01 -8.22 2.88
C SER A 32 27.44 -9.22 1.87
N SER A 33 26.47 -10.02 2.32
CA SER A 33 25.80 -11.00 1.47
C SER A 33 25.01 -10.35 0.31
N LEU A 34 24.33 -9.24 0.59
CA LEU A 34 23.58 -8.45 -0.39
C LEU A 34 24.52 -7.85 -1.45
N ARG A 35 25.65 -7.26 -1.04
CA ARG A 35 26.69 -6.75 -1.97
C ARG A 35 27.16 -7.83 -2.92
N GLN A 36 27.53 -8.99 -2.38
CA GLN A 36 28.01 -10.10 -3.20
C GLN A 36 26.88 -10.69 -4.09
N PHE A 37 25.61 -10.53 -3.69
CA PHE A 37 24.47 -10.88 -4.56
C PHE A 37 24.32 -9.89 -5.73
N LEU A 38 24.42 -8.58 -5.48
CA LEU A 38 24.35 -7.55 -6.51
C LEU A 38 25.52 -7.64 -7.50
N ASP A 39 26.75 -7.80 -6.99
CA ASP A 39 27.97 -7.83 -7.80
C ASP A 39 28.14 -9.15 -8.57
N GLY A 40 27.50 -10.24 -8.12
CA GLY A 40 27.63 -11.55 -8.75
C GLY A 40 26.43 -11.97 -9.58
N VAL A 41 25.23 -11.89 -9.01
CA VAL A 41 24.02 -12.51 -9.56
C VAL A 41 23.19 -11.55 -10.41
N CYS A 42 23.13 -10.28 -10.02
CA CYS A 42 22.38 -9.27 -10.77
C CYS A 42 23.16 -8.76 -12.00
N GLN A 43 24.41 -9.18 -12.18
CA GLN A 43 25.19 -8.85 -13.37
C GLN A 43 24.70 -9.66 -14.58
N PRO A 44 24.66 -9.04 -15.78
CA PRO A 44 24.27 -9.73 -17.00
C PRO A 44 25.16 -10.95 -17.24
N SER A 45 24.55 -12.13 -17.26
CA SER A 45 25.20 -13.41 -17.56
C SER A 45 24.26 -14.26 -18.42
N ASP A 46 24.31 -15.59 -18.30
CA ASP A 46 23.37 -16.50 -18.98
C ASP A 46 21.91 -16.37 -18.48
N SER A 47 21.68 -15.60 -17.42
CA SER A 47 20.36 -15.35 -16.83
C SER A 47 20.18 -13.89 -16.39
N ARG A 48 18.94 -13.39 -16.43
CA ARG A 48 18.57 -12.03 -16.04
C ARG A 48 17.88 -12.04 -14.68
N VAL A 49 18.59 -11.57 -13.66
CA VAL A 49 18.06 -11.46 -12.30
C VAL A 49 17.88 -10.00 -11.93
N LEU A 50 16.65 -9.59 -11.61
CA LEU A 50 16.32 -8.25 -11.11
C LEU A 50 16.09 -8.32 -9.60
N LEU A 51 16.81 -7.51 -8.82
CA LEU A 51 16.50 -7.32 -7.41
C LEU A 51 15.63 -6.08 -7.24
N VAL A 52 14.49 -6.23 -6.57
CA VAL A 52 13.59 -5.13 -6.18
C VAL A 52 13.54 -5.08 -4.66
N GLY A 53 14.06 -4.00 -4.08
CA GLY A 53 13.99 -3.74 -2.64
C GLY A 53 13.03 -2.60 -2.35
N THR A 54 12.20 -2.73 -1.31
CA THR A 54 11.38 -1.63 -0.78
C THR A 54 11.93 -1.16 0.56
N THR A 55 11.80 0.13 0.83
CA THR A 55 12.14 0.71 2.13
C THR A 55 11.37 2.00 2.35
N ASN A 56 11.09 2.31 3.61
CA ASN A 56 10.59 3.62 4.03
C ASN A 56 11.71 4.54 4.54
N ARG A 57 12.97 4.05 4.58
CA ARG A 57 14.13 4.71 5.20
C ARG A 57 15.38 4.51 4.34
N LEU A 58 15.39 5.15 3.17
CA LEU A 58 16.47 5.04 2.19
C LEU A 58 17.86 5.35 2.81
N GLU A 59 17.90 6.30 3.74
CA GLU A 59 19.10 6.74 4.46
C GLU A 59 19.75 5.65 5.32
N ARG A 60 19.03 4.57 5.64
CA ARG A 60 19.58 3.42 6.36
C ARG A 60 20.34 2.46 5.46
N LEU A 61 20.11 2.49 4.16
CA LEU A 61 20.79 1.60 3.23
C LEU A 61 22.25 2.03 3.04
N PRO A 62 23.20 1.08 2.90
CA PRO A 62 24.59 1.41 2.69
C PRO A 62 24.74 2.14 1.34
N THR A 63 25.57 3.19 1.32
CA THR A 63 25.79 4.01 0.11
C THR A 63 26.24 3.17 -1.08
N ASP A 64 27.04 2.13 -0.83
CA ASP A 64 27.53 1.24 -1.86
C ASP A 64 26.44 0.34 -2.46
N VAL A 65 25.40 -0.02 -1.69
CA VAL A 65 24.20 -0.68 -2.23
C VAL A 65 23.39 0.30 -3.08
N LEU A 66 23.20 1.53 -2.58
CA LEU A 66 22.45 2.56 -3.28
C LEU A 66 23.06 2.94 -4.64
N HIS A 67 24.40 2.98 -4.74
CA HIS A 67 25.09 3.26 -6.01
C HIS A 67 24.85 2.20 -7.10
N ARG A 68 24.40 1.00 -6.73
CA ARG A 68 24.13 -0.12 -7.64
C ARG A 68 22.65 -0.24 -8.01
N ALA A 69 21.80 0.58 -7.43
CA ALA A 69 20.36 0.50 -7.59
C ALA A 69 19.80 1.76 -8.27
N GLU A 70 18.82 1.57 -9.13
CA GLU A 70 17.94 2.66 -9.53
C GLU A 70 16.93 2.91 -8.41
N VAL A 71 16.92 4.14 -7.88
CA VAL A 71 16.03 4.51 -6.77
C VAL A 71 14.77 5.16 -7.33
N VAL A 72 13.65 4.44 -7.24
CA VAL A 72 12.32 4.98 -7.53
C VAL A 72 11.72 5.52 -6.23
N ARG A 73 11.36 6.81 -6.21
CA ARG A 73 10.70 7.44 -5.07
C ARG A 73 9.19 7.47 -5.29
N PHE A 74 8.45 6.92 -4.34
CA PHE A 74 7.00 7.02 -4.30
C PHE A 74 6.60 8.22 -3.46
N GLU A 75 6.18 9.29 -4.14
CA GLU A 75 5.68 10.48 -3.47
C GLU A 75 4.26 10.25 -2.93
N ARG A 76 3.78 11.18 -2.11
CA ARG A 76 2.39 11.15 -1.67
C ARG A 76 1.48 11.33 -2.88
N PRO A 77 0.35 10.60 -2.95
CA PRO A 77 -0.52 10.68 -4.09
C PRO A 77 -1.14 12.08 -4.21
N GLU A 78 -1.13 12.60 -5.43
CA GLU A 78 -1.82 13.84 -5.76
C GLU A 78 -3.35 13.65 -5.75
N ARG A 79 -4.07 14.78 -5.88
CA ARG A 79 -5.54 14.79 -5.87
C ARG A 79 -6.14 13.82 -6.90
N GLU A 80 -5.62 13.78 -8.11
CA GLU A 80 -6.16 12.95 -9.20
C GLU A 80 -6.03 11.46 -8.89
N HIS A 81 -4.84 11.04 -8.43
CA HIS A 81 -4.58 9.68 -7.96
C HIS A 81 -5.43 9.30 -6.75
N LEU A 82 -5.64 10.22 -5.80
CA LEU A 82 -6.52 9.99 -4.66
C LEU A 82 -7.99 9.84 -5.09
N ALA A 83 -8.45 10.62 -6.06
CA ALA A 83 -9.81 10.49 -6.59
C ALA A 83 -10.00 9.13 -7.29
N GLU A 84 -9.00 8.69 -8.06
CA GLU A 84 -8.98 7.37 -8.68
C GLU A 84 -9.02 6.25 -7.61
N MET A 85 -8.19 6.34 -6.56
CA MET A 85 -8.22 5.39 -5.46
C MET A 85 -9.59 5.35 -4.76
N TRP A 86 -10.18 6.52 -4.50
CA TRP A 86 -11.52 6.62 -3.91
C TRP A 86 -12.60 6.03 -4.80
N SER A 87 -12.51 6.19 -6.12
CA SER A 87 -13.47 5.60 -7.06
C SER A 87 -13.57 4.08 -6.95
N GLY A 88 -12.46 3.40 -6.60
CA GLY A 88 -12.43 1.96 -6.38
C GLY A 88 -13.19 1.50 -5.14
N TYR A 89 -13.28 2.34 -4.10
CA TYR A 89 -13.91 2.02 -2.82
C TYR A 89 -15.29 2.64 -2.61
N ALA A 90 -15.54 3.84 -3.14
CA ALA A 90 -16.75 4.61 -2.95
C ALA A 90 -17.50 4.80 -4.29
N GLN A 91 -17.77 3.68 -4.97
CA GLN A 91 -18.33 3.62 -6.34
C GLN A 91 -19.72 4.28 -6.47
N HIS A 92 -20.43 4.46 -5.35
CA HIS A 92 -21.73 5.12 -5.31
C HIS A 92 -21.64 6.65 -5.28
N LEU A 93 -20.45 7.22 -5.05
CA LEU A 93 -20.24 8.67 -5.10
C LEU A 93 -20.06 9.12 -6.55
N ARG A 94 -20.53 10.33 -6.84
CA ARG A 94 -20.32 10.97 -8.14
C ARG A 94 -18.90 11.50 -8.26
N ASP A 95 -18.42 11.70 -9.49
CA ASP A 95 -17.07 12.23 -9.75
C ASP A 95 -16.78 13.54 -9.00
N GLU A 96 -17.75 14.47 -8.96
CA GLU A 96 -17.60 15.73 -8.20
C GLU A 96 -17.39 15.50 -6.69
N GLU A 97 -18.01 14.46 -6.13
CA GLU A 97 -17.91 14.08 -4.72
C GLU A 97 -16.57 13.39 -4.45
N LEU A 98 -16.11 12.53 -5.36
CA LEU A 98 -14.78 11.93 -5.33
C LEU A 98 -13.68 13.00 -5.38
N GLN A 99 -13.84 14.04 -6.21
CA GLN A 99 -12.89 15.16 -6.26
C GLN A 99 -12.85 15.97 -4.96
N LYS A 100 -14.01 16.19 -4.31
CA LYS A 100 -14.07 16.83 -2.98
C LYS A 100 -13.38 15.97 -1.92
N LEU A 101 -13.65 14.66 -1.92
CA LEU A 101 -13.03 13.72 -0.99
C LEU A 101 -11.52 13.62 -1.19
N ALA A 102 -11.06 13.59 -2.44
CA ALA A 102 -9.65 13.62 -2.78
C ALA A 102 -8.97 14.92 -2.33
N SER A 103 -9.63 16.07 -2.49
CA SER A 103 -9.11 17.36 -2.01
C SER A 103 -8.94 17.38 -0.48
N ALA A 104 -9.92 16.85 0.26
CA ALA A 104 -9.78 16.66 1.71
C ALA A 104 -8.63 15.70 2.05
N SER A 105 -8.48 14.61 1.30
CA SER A 105 -7.41 13.62 1.48
C SER A 105 -6.01 14.21 1.28
N VAL A 106 -5.83 15.10 0.29
CA VAL A 106 -4.58 15.83 0.08
C VAL A 106 -4.25 16.71 1.28
N SER A 107 -5.23 17.47 1.79
CA SER A 107 -5.01 18.38 2.93
C SER A 107 -4.53 17.68 4.21
N CYS A 108 -4.85 16.39 4.35
CA CYS A 108 -4.45 15.56 5.49
C CYS A 108 -3.27 14.63 5.17
N GLY A 109 -2.67 14.76 3.98
CA GLY A 109 -1.53 13.95 3.56
C GLY A 109 -1.83 12.45 3.56
N ALA A 110 -3.03 12.06 3.11
CA ALA A 110 -3.46 10.67 3.04
C ALA A 110 -2.64 9.87 2.00
N THR A 111 -2.49 8.57 2.29
CA THR A 111 -1.86 7.57 1.42
C THR A 111 -2.91 6.55 0.98
N GLY A 112 -2.58 5.69 0.02
CA GLY A 112 -3.49 4.62 -0.40
C GLY A 112 -3.91 3.68 0.75
N ARG A 113 -3.04 3.47 1.75
CA ARG A 113 -3.38 2.71 2.97
C ARG A 113 -4.50 3.40 3.76
N ASP A 114 -4.45 4.72 3.86
CA ASP A 114 -5.44 5.51 4.57
C ASP A 114 -6.78 5.51 3.85
N VAL A 115 -6.77 5.67 2.52
CA VAL A 115 -7.98 5.58 1.69
C VAL A 115 -8.70 4.25 1.95
N ARG A 116 -7.98 3.13 1.85
CA ARG A 116 -8.54 1.79 2.13
C ARG A 116 -9.08 1.68 3.56
N HIS A 117 -8.35 2.19 4.54
CA HIS A 117 -8.75 2.11 5.94
C HIS A 117 -10.01 2.93 6.22
N CYS A 118 -10.03 4.20 5.81
CA CYS A 118 -11.17 5.10 5.94
C CYS A 118 -12.39 4.55 5.19
N ALA A 119 -12.21 3.99 3.99
CA ALA A 119 -13.28 3.34 3.26
C ALA A 119 -13.95 2.23 4.08
N SER A 120 -13.15 1.28 4.55
CA SER A 120 -13.63 0.15 5.35
C SER A 120 -14.28 0.57 6.67
N LEU A 121 -13.74 1.60 7.34
CA LEU A 121 -14.34 2.14 8.55
C LEU A 121 -15.70 2.78 8.29
N CYS A 122 -15.83 3.57 7.23
CA CYS A 122 -17.09 4.19 6.84
C CYS A 122 -18.14 3.14 6.46
N GLU A 123 -17.78 2.15 5.64
CA GLU A 123 -18.66 1.02 5.29
C GLU A 123 -19.15 0.28 6.53
N ARG A 124 -18.23 -0.07 7.44
CA ARG A 124 -18.58 -0.77 8.68
C ARG A 124 -19.52 0.06 9.55
N ARG A 125 -19.27 1.37 9.71
CA ARG A 125 -20.12 2.27 10.48
C ARG A 125 -21.52 2.36 9.87
N THR A 126 -21.61 2.47 8.55
CA THR A 126 -22.89 2.53 7.83
C THR A 126 -23.65 1.22 7.96
N ALA A 127 -22.99 0.08 7.76
CA ALA A 127 -23.61 -1.23 7.92
C ALA A 127 -24.12 -1.47 9.36
N ILE A 128 -23.32 -1.14 10.38
CA ILE A 128 -23.73 -1.24 11.78
C ILE A 128 -24.92 -0.31 12.07
N GLY A 129 -24.86 0.95 11.62
CA GLY A 129 -25.95 1.90 11.79
C GLY A 129 -27.25 1.43 11.14
N TYR A 130 -27.14 0.87 9.93
CA TYR A 130 -28.27 0.29 9.21
C TYR A 130 -28.87 -0.91 9.94
N LEU A 131 -28.04 -1.89 10.34
CA LEU A 131 -28.50 -3.07 11.09
C LEU A 131 -29.16 -2.69 12.42
N ASN A 132 -28.57 -1.73 13.13
CA ASN A 132 -29.13 -1.20 14.36
C ASN A 132 -30.45 -0.45 14.14
N ALA A 133 -30.73 0.10 12.96
CA ALA A 133 -32.05 0.67 12.66
C ALA A 133 -33.10 -0.42 12.37
N GLN A 134 -32.66 -1.59 11.89
CA GLN A 134 -33.52 -2.73 11.53
C GLN A 134 -33.70 -3.76 12.67
N HIS A 135 -33.24 -3.46 13.89
CA HIS A 135 -33.23 -4.37 15.05
C HIS A 135 -34.59 -5.00 15.40
N GLY A 136 -35.70 -4.37 15.03
CA GLY A 136 -37.06 -4.89 15.23
C GLY A 136 -37.49 -6.00 14.25
N LEU A 137 -36.70 -6.30 13.21
CA LEU A 137 -37.07 -7.25 12.15
C LEU A 137 -36.52 -8.68 12.34
N GLY A 138 -35.89 -8.96 13.49
CA GLY A 138 -35.23 -10.24 13.77
C GLY A 138 -33.85 -10.34 13.10
N TYR A 139 -32.95 -11.17 13.67
CA TYR A 139 -31.56 -11.29 13.20
C TYR A 139 -31.49 -11.58 11.70
N CYS A 140 -30.97 -10.61 10.95
CA CYS A 140 -30.91 -10.70 9.51
C CYS A 140 -29.63 -11.44 9.08
N HIS A 141 -29.78 -12.65 8.52
CA HIS A 141 -28.73 -13.29 7.72
C HIS A 141 -28.36 -12.40 6.52
N GLY A 142 -27.25 -12.70 5.83
CA GLY A 142 -26.56 -11.85 4.83
C GLY A 142 -27.38 -11.11 3.76
N ALA A 143 -28.68 -11.38 3.59
CA ALA A 143 -29.63 -10.56 2.85
C ALA A 143 -29.93 -9.19 3.50
N ALA A 144 -29.57 -8.99 4.77
CA ALA A 144 -29.81 -7.75 5.52
C ALA A 144 -29.27 -6.49 4.84
N LEU A 145 -28.13 -6.62 4.18
CA LEU A 145 -27.36 -5.48 3.65
C LEU A 145 -27.65 -5.19 2.19
N VAL A 146 -28.54 -5.95 1.53
CA VAL A 146 -28.86 -5.78 0.10
C VAL A 146 -29.34 -4.37 -0.22
N ASN A 147 -30.06 -3.74 0.72
CA ASN A 147 -30.55 -2.37 0.61
C ASN A 147 -29.80 -1.38 1.51
N CYS A 148 -28.65 -1.77 2.07
CA CYS A 148 -27.83 -0.87 2.87
C CYS A 148 -27.19 0.17 1.94
N PRO A 149 -27.46 1.48 2.14
CA PRO A 149 -26.85 2.50 1.31
C PRO A 149 -25.34 2.58 1.56
N GLY A 150 -24.60 3.07 0.57
CA GLY A 150 -23.20 3.43 0.75
C GLY A 150 -23.04 4.56 1.79
N PRO A 151 -21.88 4.68 2.44
CA PRO A 151 -21.59 5.80 3.34
C PRO A 151 -21.70 7.16 2.63
N ALA A 152 -22.20 8.18 3.33
CA ALA A 152 -22.31 9.53 2.76
C ALA A 152 -20.92 10.19 2.61
N LEU A 153 -20.78 11.11 1.65
CA LEU A 153 -19.53 11.85 1.40
C LEU A 153 -18.94 12.45 2.69
N GLU A 154 -19.78 13.09 3.50
CA GLU A 154 -19.38 13.78 4.73
C GLU A 154 -18.86 12.80 5.80
N GLN A 155 -19.26 11.53 5.74
CA GLN A 155 -18.69 10.50 6.62
C GLN A 155 -17.25 10.18 6.21
N TYR A 156 -16.98 10.05 4.91
CA TYR A 156 -15.62 9.84 4.41
C TYR A 156 -14.72 11.04 4.71
N ILE A 157 -15.17 12.26 4.42
CA ILE A 157 -14.40 13.49 4.68
C ILE A 157 -14.02 13.58 6.16
N ARG A 158 -14.98 13.40 7.07
CA ARG A 158 -14.70 13.41 8.52
C ARG A 158 -13.74 12.30 8.92
N CYS A 159 -13.88 11.10 8.35
CA CYS A 159 -13.01 9.98 8.68
C CYS A 159 -11.55 10.23 8.27
N VAL A 160 -11.33 10.84 7.11
CA VAL A 160 -9.99 11.18 6.61
C VAL A 160 -9.38 12.33 7.40
N GLN A 161 -10.17 13.36 7.72
CA GLN A 161 -9.72 14.50 8.51
C GLN A 161 -9.37 14.10 9.95
N GLY A 162 -10.18 13.25 10.58
CA GLY A 162 -9.91 12.73 11.93
C GLY A 162 -8.71 11.78 12.03
N ARG A 163 -8.05 11.46 10.91
CA ARG A 163 -6.75 10.75 10.91
C ARG A 163 -5.57 11.71 11.14
N ALA A 164 -5.75 13.00 10.85
CA ALA A 164 -4.68 13.99 10.96
C ALA A 164 -4.47 14.50 12.39
N GLU A 165 -5.37 14.14 13.31
CA GLU A 165 -5.26 14.34 14.76
C GLU A 165 -4.55 13.15 15.44
#